data_AF-A0A3G6RZI3-F1
#
_entry.id   AF-A0A3G6RZI3-F1
#
_cell.length_a   1.000
_cell.length_b   1.000
_cell.length_c   1.000
_cell.angle_alpha   90.00
_cell.angle_beta   90.00
_cell.angle_gamma   90.00
#
_symmetry.space_group_name_H-M   'P 1'
#
loop_
_entity.id
_entity.type
_entity.pdbx_description
1 polymer ?
#
loop_
_entity_poly.entity_id
_entity_poly.type
_entity_poly.pdbx_seq_one_letter_code
_entity_poly.pdbx_strand_id
1 'polypeptide(L)'
;MGWGKIVENVYGSLFQGISAKMLSGTLVLSLGWAIISFFTPLNIYVEIITVLLGLFFFFKNQLYHAFYQFSKKEYCLIAIVSGTILLAGSYYPYILDHFGYYVPTIRWLTEYGLIQGISNLDLTLGQMSVWHIFQAGFSNFSDPYLRINTILLLIYALYSIETKTWIHLCFIPVLLLFSQSPSPDLPAIVFSLIVLNELIAGHKNTVLLFALSILAFTIKPTMIWLPVLAFLYFTLIIKSNFRKLTFGILILFLFCIKNIWTFGYPLFPVALGDLGIPWKPNAEILKTSSHYAIQKTYDMQYSYEEIKQFSTWDHIKNWFFLNGIKSKINILFILSLIFFIVFACIKKRKTITLICISLLIKSILVLAFSAQYRFFIDVFFVLFFVLFYRYFDKRKSIIVFSAASLFFISLLSFPGFIQQYVPSFRLGNFMAGFEKEQLYKPSTYEYNQFQTFKLGNLKFNISKNYPYNFDTPLPAISPGYIFDDKRAGIFPQLKDKNDVRKGFIWKKLNPEEKMELEKIINNIKNTDK
;
A
#
# COMPACT_ATOMS: atom_id res chain seq x y z
N MET A 1 -14.00 -13.59 8.68
CA MET A 1 -13.97 -14.96 9.24
C MET A 1 -14.76 -15.97 8.42
N GLY A 2 -16.05 -15.75 8.13
CA GLY A 2 -16.86 -16.70 7.34
C GLY A 2 -16.23 -17.08 6.00
N TRP A 3 -15.83 -16.07 5.20
CA TRP A 3 -15.07 -16.27 3.96
C TRP A 3 -13.79 -17.10 4.16
N GLY A 4 -13.02 -16.83 5.20
CA GLY A 4 -11.80 -17.60 5.48
C GLY A 4 -12.07 -19.05 5.89
N LYS A 5 -13.24 -19.36 6.46
CA LYS A 5 -13.63 -20.75 6.72
C LYS A 5 -13.85 -21.53 5.42
N ILE A 6 -14.39 -20.88 4.39
CA ILE A 6 -14.51 -21.47 3.05
C ILE A 6 -13.12 -21.82 2.50
N VAL A 7 -12.17 -20.89 2.63
CA VAL A 7 -10.77 -21.12 2.20
C VAL A 7 -10.12 -22.25 2.97
N GLU A 8 -10.30 -22.28 4.29
CA GLU A 8 -9.78 -23.33 5.17
C GLU A 8 -10.26 -24.72 4.74
N ASN A 9 -11.52 -24.85 4.30
CA ASN A 9 -12.07 -26.12 3.84
C ASN A 9 -11.46 -26.58 2.50
N VAL A 10 -10.96 -25.68 1.66
CA VAL A 10 -10.39 -25.99 0.33
C VAL A 10 -8.86 -26.18 0.37
N TYR A 11 -8.15 -25.27 1.03
CA TYR A 11 -6.68 -25.20 1.03
C TYR A 11 -6.05 -25.54 2.39
N GLY A 12 -6.86 -25.96 3.36
CA GLY A 12 -6.44 -26.16 4.75
C GLY A 12 -6.24 -24.84 5.49
N SER A 13 -5.91 -24.90 6.77
CA SER A 13 -5.64 -23.69 7.54
C SER A 13 -4.23 -23.15 7.26
N LEU A 14 -4.11 -21.81 7.23
CA LEU A 14 -2.81 -21.13 7.17
C LEU A 14 -1.99 -21.41 8.44
N PHE A 15 -2.61 -21.17 9.59
CA PHE A 15 -2.16 -21.54 10.94
C PHE A 15 -3.40 -21.65 11.86
N GLN A 16 -3.24 -22.01 13.13
CA GLN A 16 -4.38 -22.16 14.04
C GLN A 16 -4.81 -20.81 14.62
N GLY A 17 -6.10 -20.49 14.57
CA GLY A 17 -6.66 -19.29 15.23
C GLY A 17 -7.79 -18.60 14.47
N ILE A 18 -8.29 -17.51 15.05
CA ILE A 18 -9.24 -16.56 14.49
C ILE A 18 -8.55 -15.72 13.41
N SER A 19 -7.33 -15.24 13.69
CA SER A 19 -6.59 -14.39 12.77
C SER A 19 -6.28 -15.09 11.45
N ALA A 20 -5.98 -16.40 11.45
CA ALA A 20 -5.82 -17.19 10.22
C ALA A 20 -7.06 -17.14 9.31
N LYS A 21 -8.26 -17.29 9.90
CA LYS A 21 -9.53 -17.20 9.16
C LYS A 21 -9.83 -15.78 8.71
N MET A 22 -9.40 -14.77 9.45
CA MET A 22 -9.54 -13.37 9.01
C MET A 22 -8.63 -13.09 7.82
N LEU A 23 -7.34 -13.42 7.90
CA LEU A 23 -6.35 -13.22 6.83
C LEU A 23 -6.69 -14.01 5.56
N SER A 24 -7.13 -15.26 5.69
CA SER A 24 -7.57 -16.07 4.54
C SER A 24 -8.82 -15.48 3.88
N GLY A 25 -9.72 -14.90 4.67
CA GLY A 25 -10.87 -14.16 4.16
C GLY A 25 -10.44 -12.91 3.41
N THR A 26 -9.52 -12.12 3.97
CA THR A 26 -8.94 -10.95 3.30
C THR A 26 -8.29 -11.32 1.97
N LEU A 27 -7.52 -12.41 1.92
CA LEU A 27 -6.91 -12.92 0.68
C LEU A 27 -7.97 -13.19 -0.39
N VAL A 28 -8.98 -14.00 -0.11
CA VAL A 28 -9.97 -14.40 -1.14
C VAL A 28 -10.88 -13.25 -1.53
N LEU A 29 -11.28 -12.38 -0.60
CA LEU A 29 -12.05 -11.18 -0.95
C LEU A 29 -11.25 -10.22 -1.82
N SER A 30 -9.96 -10.01 -1.51
CA SER A 30 -9.09 -9.16 -2.31
C SER A 30 -8.99 -9.66 -3.77
N LEU A 31 -8.86 -10.97 -3.95
CA LEU A 31 -8.78 -11.60 -5.28
C LEU A 31 -10.14 -11.61 -6.00
N GLY A 32 -11.21 -11.96 -5.27
CA GLY A 32 -12.57 -12.00 -5.80
C GLY A 32 -13.01 -10.63 -6.30
N TRP A 33 -12.79 -9.58 -5.50
CA TRP A 33 -13.10 -8.21 -5.90
C TRP A 33 -12.16 -7.67 -6.98
N ALA A 34 -10.90 -8.09 -7.02
CA ALA A 34 -10.02 -7.77 -8.15
C ALA A 34 -10.57 -8.35 -9.48
N ILE A 35 -11.16 -9.55 -9.46
CA ILE A 35 -11.81 -10.12 -10.65
C ILE A 35 -13.13 -9.40 -10.95
N ILE A 36 -14.00 -9.21 -9.96
CA ILE A 36 -15.31 -8.57 -10.14
C ILE A 36 -15.17 -7.14 -10.66
N SER A 37 -14.17 -6.40 -10.20
CA SER A 37 -13.95 -5.00 -10.59
C SER A 37 -13.61 -4.82 -12.07
N PHE A 38 -13.19 -5.85 -12.81
CA PHE A 38 -13.08 -5.75 -14.28
C PHE A 38 -14.43 -5.57 -14.98
N PHE A 39 -15.50 -6.06 -14.37
CA PHE A 39 -16.82 -6.16 -15.01
C PHE A 39 -17.83 -5.21 -14.40
N THR A 40 -17.75 -4.99 -13.09
CA THR A 40 -18.75 -4.20 -12.35
C THR A 40 -18.10 -3.35 -11.25
N PRO A 41 -18.65 -2.17 -10.95
CA PRO A 41 -18.20 -1.36 -9.82
C PRO A 41 -18.36 -2.09 -8.49
N LEU A 42 -17.44 -1.82 -7.55
CA LEU A 42 -17.49 -2.34 -6.18
C LEU A 42 -18.43 -1.50 -5.31
N ASN A 43 -19.70 -1.46 -5.71
CA ASN A 43 -20.73 -0.66 -5.08
C ASN A 43 -21.40 -1.38 -3.90
N ILE A 44 -22.38 -0.72 -3.30
CA ILE A 44 -23.15 -1.21 -2.15
C ILE A 44 -23.77 -2.60 -2.36
N TYR A 45 -24.17 -2.98 -3.58
CA TYR A 45 -24.76 -4.30 -3.84
C TYR A 45 -23.73 -5.42 -3.69
N VAL A 46 -22.53 -5.22 -4.23
CA VAL A 46 -21.41 -6.17 -4.08
C VAL A 46 -21.04 -6.32 -2.61
N GLU A 47 -21.01 -5.21 -1.86
CA GLU A 47 -20.72 -5.20 -0.44
C GLU A 47 -21.78 -5.96 0.38
N ILE A 48 -23.07 -5.68 0.17
CA ILE A 48 -24.18 -6.36 0.87
C ILE A 48 -24.12 -7.87 0.66
N ILE A 49 -23.97 -8.33 -0.59
CA ILE A 49 -23.89 -9.77 -0.90
C ILE A 49 -22.68 -10.39 -0.17
N THR A 50 -21.54 -9.70 -0.22
CA THR A 50 -20.31 -10.19 0.41
C THR A 50 -20.45 -10.31 1.93
N VAL A 51 -21.05 -9.31 2.58
CA VAL A 51 -21.28 -9.28 4.03
C VAL A 51 -22.30 -10.35 4.43
N LEU A 52 -23.43 -10.47 3.73
CA LEU A 52 -24.46 -11.47 4.02
C LEU A 52 -23.92 -12.90 3.90
N LEU A 53 -23.17 -13.21 2.83
CA LEU A 53 -22.52 -14.50 2.69
C LEU A 53 -21.48 -14.73 3.81
N GLY A 54 -20.69 -13.70 4.13
CA GLY A 54 -19.71 -13.77 5.21
C GLY A 54 -20.35 -14.06 6.57
N LEU A 55 -21.48 -13.42 6.88
CA LEU A 55 -22.26 -13.62 8.11
C LEU A 55 -22.93 -15.00 8.12
N PHE A 56 -23.51 -15.42 7.00
CA PHE A 56 -24.12 -16.75 6.86
C PHE A 56 -23.13 -17.85 7.23
N PHE A 57 -21.93 -17.86 6.63
CA PHE A 57 -20.90 -18.84 6.98
C PHE A 57 -20.33 -18.65 8.39
N PHE A 58 -20.31 -17.42 8.92
CA PHE A 58 -19.88 -17.17 10.28
C PHE A 58 -20.79 -17.84 11.31
N PHE A 59 -22.12 -17.70 11.17
CA PHE A 59 -23.09 -18.32 12.07
C PHE A 59 -23.29 -19.80 11.78
N LYS A 60 -23.40 -20.21 10.51
CA LYS A 60 -23.55 -21.62 10.10
C LYS A 60 -22.44 -22.50 10.67
N ASN A 61 -21.19 -22.03 10.63
CA ASN A 61 -20.04 -22.76 11.15
C ASN A 61 -19.71 -22.42 12.61
N GLN A 62 -20.60 -21.68 13.29
CA GLN A 62 -20.49 -21.29 14.70
C GLN A 62 -19.12 -20.69 15.06
N LEU A 63 -18.57 -19.87 14.16
CA LEU A 63 -17.21 -19.35 14.30
C LEU A 63 -17.03 -18.42 15.50
N TYR A 64 -18.13 -17.88 16.03
CA TYR A 64 -18.14 -17.07 17.25
C TYR A 64 -17.62 -17.85 18.47
N HIS A 65 -17.75 -19.19 18.52
CA HIS A 65 -17.22 -19.97 19.63
C HIS A 65 -15.69 -19.88 19.77
N ALA A 66 -14.97 -19.57 18.69
CA ALA A 66 -13.53 -19.41 18.72
C ALA A 66 -13.09 -18.27 19.64
N PHE A 67 -13.93 -17.24 19.83
CA PHE A 67 -13.58 -16.13 20.72
C PHE A 67 -13.53 -16.55 22.18
N TYR A 68 -14.30 -17.58 22.61
CA TYR A 68 -14.30 -18.05 24.01
C TYR A 68 -13.01 -18.76 24.46
N GLN A 69 -12.04 -18.95 23.55
CA GLN A 69 -10.80 -19.67 23.84
C GLN A 69 -9.77 -18.81 24.62
N PHE A 70 -9.95 -17.50 24.67
CA PHE A 70 -9.01 -16.61 25.37
C PHE A 70 -9.21 -16.63 26.89
N SER A 71 -8.11 -16.53 27.63
CA SER A 71 -8.14 -16.33 29.08
C SER A 71 -8.55 -14.90 29.45
N LYS A 72 -9.02 -14.68 30.69
CA LYS A 72 -9.36 -13.33 31.20
C LYS A 72 -8.22 -12.30 31.03
N LYS A 73 -6.97 -12.73 31.23
CA LYS A 73 -5.78 -11.88 31.04
C LYS A 73 -5.55 -11.52 29.57
N GLU A 74 -5.81 -12.45 28.66
CA GLU A 74 -5.68 -12.21 27.22
C GLU A 74 -6.80 -11.29 26.72
N TYR A 75 -8.04 -11.45 27.19
CA TYR A 75 -9.12 -10.50 26.87
C TYR A 75 -8.78 -9.08 27.30
N CYS A 76 -8.25 -8.89 28.52
CA CYS A 76 -7.83 -7.57 28.98
C CYS A 76 -6.74 -6.98 28.08
N LEU A 77 -5.74 -7.79 27.69
CA LEU A 77 -4.70 -7.36 26.77
C LEU A 77 -5.25 -7.01 25.37
N ILE A 78 -6.12 -7.85 24.82
CA ILE A 78 -6.80 -7.61 23.53
C ILE A 78 -7.58 -6.29 23.60
N ALA A 79 -8.35 -6.06 24.67
CA ALA A 79 -9.14 -4.85 24.84
C ALA A 79 -8.26 -3.59 24.88
N ILE A 80 -7.18 -3.60 25.66
CA ILE A 80 -6.25 -2.47 25.76
C ILE A 80 -5.58 -2.20 24.41
N VAL A 81 -5.02 -3.24 23.77
CA VAL A 81 -4.35 -3.08 22.47
C VAL A 81 -5.33 -2.61 21.39
N SER A 82 -6.55 -3.14 21.39
CA SER A 82 -7.60 -2.75 20.44
C SER A 82 -8.03 -1.30 20.68
N GLY A 83 -8.21 -0.88 21.93
CA GLY A 83 -8.54 0.51 22.28
C GLY A 83 -7.48 1.49 21.78
N THR A 84 -6.20 1.17 21.97
CA THR A 84 -5.07 1.95 21.43
C THR A 84 -5.10 2.04 19.90
N ILE A 85 -5.34 0.92 19.21
CA ILE A 85 -5.41 0.86 17.74
C ILE A 85 -6.60 1.67 17.21
N LEU A 86 -7.78 1.53 17.81
CA LEU A 86 -8.98 2.26 17.42
C LEU A 86 -8.80 3.77 17.64
N LEU A 87 -8.25 4.16 18.78
CA LEU A 87 -7.92 5.56 19.05
C LEU A 87 -6.96 6.10 17.99
N ALA A 88 -5.87 5.39 17.69
CA ALA A 88 -4.95 5.83 16.65
C ALA A 88 -5.62 5.93 15.26
N GLY A 89 -6.45 4.95 14.90
CA GLY A 89 -7.18 4.91 13.62
C GLY A 89 -8.22 6.04 13.46
N SER A 90 -8.66 6.64 14.56
CA SER A 90 -9.63 7.75 14.56
C SER A 90 -9.04 9.10 14.15
N TYR A 91 -7.71 9.26 14.19
CA TYR A 91 -7.03 10.52 13.82
C TYR A 91 -7.15 10.85 12.33
N TYR A 92 -6.85 12.11 11.99
CA TYR A 92 -6.77 12.58 10.61
C TYR A 92 -5.68 11.86 9.80
N PRO A 93 -5.94 11.53 8.52
CA PRO A 93 -4.93 10.99 7.63
C PRO A 93 -3.97 12.10 7.18
N TYR A 94 -2.67 11.89 7.37
CA TYR A 94 -1.65 12.92 7.05
C TYR A 94 -0.65 12.49 5.96
N ILE A 95 -0.78 11.26 5.45
CA ILE A 95 0.09 10.73 4.38
C ILE A 95 -0.33 11.35 3.05
N LEU A 96 0.57 12.05 2.35
CA LEU A 96 0.26 12.77 1.10
C LEU A 96 -0.42 11.90 0.03
N ASP A 97 0.01 10.64 -0.13
CA ASP A 97 -0.58 9.70 -1.08
C ASP A 97 -2.07 9.43 -0.84
N HIS A 98 -2.56 9.67 0.40
CA HIS A 98 -3.97 9.63 0.74
C HIS A 98 -4.77 10.58 -0.17
N PHE A 99 -4.30 11.82 -0.24
CA PHE A 99 -4.92 12.86 -1.04
C PHE A 99 -4.63 12.66 -2.52
N GLY A 100 -3.43 12.18 -2.84
CA GLY A 100 -2.96 12.03 -4.22
C GLY A 100 -3.67 10.92 -4.99
N TYR A 101 -3.65 9.68 -4.50
CA TYR A 101 -4.21 8.55 -5.28
C TYR A 101 -4.95 7.49 -4.48
N TYR A 102 -4.76 7.36 -3.15
CA TYR A 102 -5.45 6.30 -2.40
C TYR A 102 -6.98 6.48 -2.44
N VAL A 103 -7.46 7.66 -2.01
CA VAL A 103 -8.90 7.97 -2.01
C VAL A 103 -9.46 8.05 -3.44
N PRO A 104 -8.81 8.77 -4.40
CA PRO A 104 -9.26 8.75 -5.80
C PRO A 104 -9.38 7.34 -6.39
N THR A 105 -8.42 6.46 -6.13
CA THR A 105 -8.44 5.07 -6.61
C THR A 105 -9.65 4.33 -6.07
N ILE A 106 -9.92 4.45 -4.77
CA ILE A 106 -11.06 3.79 -4.13
C ILE A 106 -12.38 4.28 -4.75
N ARG A 107 -12.53 5.59 -4.97
CA ARG A 107 -13.71 6.18 -5.63
C ARG A 107 -13.91 5.68 -7.06
N TRP A 108 -12.84 5.58 -7.85
CA TRP A 108 -12.94 5.01 -9.21
C TRP A 108 -13.44 3.56 -9.17
N LEU A 109 -12.93 2.76 -8.23
CA LEU A 109 -13.31 1.36 -8.08
C LEU A 109 -14.77 1.18 -7.62
N THR A 110 -15.28 2.06 -6.76
CA THR A 110 -16.67 2.00 -6.28
C THR A 110 -17.68 2.53 -7.28
N GLU A 111 -17.35 3.56 -8.05
CA GLU A 111 -18.28 4.17 -9.02
C GLU A 111 -18.27 3.43 -10.37
N TYR A 112 -17.09 3.01 -10.84
CA TYR A 112 -16.92 2.45 -12.19
C TYR A 112 -16.21 1.10 -12.26
N GLY A 113 -15.45 0.70 -11.23
CA GLY A 113 -14.61 -0.50 -11.26
C GLY A 113 -13.22 -0.22 -11.86
N LEU A 114 -12.57 -1.25 -12.39
CA LEU A 114 -11.27 -1.15 -13.06
C LEU A 114 -11.44 -0.57 -14.47
N ILE A 115 -11.06 0.69 -14.61
CA ILE A 115 -11.12 1.39 -15.89
C ILE A 115 -9.89 1.12 -16.75
N GLN A 116 -10.14 0.79 -18.02
CA GLN A 116 -9.09 0.58 -19.01
C GLN A 116 -8.34 1.89 -19.29
N GLY A 117 -7.00 1.85 -19.22
CA GLY A 117 -6.17 3.02 -19.51
C GLY A 117 -6.39 4.20 -18.57
N ILE A 118 -6.86 3.97 -17.34
CA ILE A 118 -7.10 5.03 -16.34
C ILE A 118 -5.86 5.88 -16.05
N SER A 119 -4.66 5.32 -16.23
CA SER A 119 -3.39 6.04 -16.08
C SER A 119 -3.18 7.16 -17.12
N ASN A 120 -4.02 7.26 -18.14
CA ASN A 120 -4.01 8.39 -19.08
C ASN A 120 -4.65 9.65 -18.50
N LEU A 121 -5.52 9.53 -17.48
CA LEU A 121 -6.03 10.70 -16.76
C LEU A 121 -4.97 11.24 -15.81
N ASP A 122 -4.59 10.42 -14.84
CA ASP A 122 -3.56 10.69 -13.85
C ASP A 122 -2.68 9.43 -13.78
N LEU A 123 -1.38 9.56 -14.04
CA LEU A 123 -0.48 8.41 -14.10
C LEU A 123 -0.49 7.58 -12.80
N THR A 124 -0.62 8.24 -11.65
CA THR A 124 -0.70 7.60 -10.31
C THR A 124 -1.95 6.75 -10.12
N LEU A 125 -3.04 6.99 -10.86
CA LEU A 125 -4.20 6.09 -10.86
C LEU A 125 -3.86 4.73 -11.47
N GLY A 126 -2.76 4.59 -12.20
CA GLY A 126 -2.23 3.27 -12.60
C GLY A 126 -1.72 2.44 -11.42
N GLN A 127 -1.41 3.07 -10.28
CA GLN A 127 -0.83 2.45 -9.07
C GLN A 127 -1.86 1.71 -8.20
N MET A 128 -3.06 1.39 -8.73
CA MET A 128 -4.11 0.72 -7.95
C MET A 128 -3.65 -0.63 -7.42
N SER A 129 -3.28 -0.66 -6.14
CA SER A 129 -2.94 -1.90 -5.45
C SER A 129 -4.18 -2.76 -5.19
N VAL A 130 -3.95 -4.06 -5.03
CA VAL A 130 -5.01 -5.01 -4.62
C VAL A 130 -5.60 -4.64 -3.25
N TRP A 131 -4.85 -3.92 -2.40
CA TRP A 131 -5.38 -3.42 -1.14
C TRP A 131 -6.43 -2.33 -1.32
N HIS A 132 -6.26 -1.40 -2.26
CA HIS A 132 -7.29 -0.39 -2.54
C HIS A 132 -8.57 -1.03 -3.10
N ILE A 133 -8.43 -2.09 -3.90
CA ILE A 133 -9.57 -2.92 -4.36
C ILE A 133 -10.29 -3.55 -3.16
N PHE A 134 -9.54 -4.11 -2.22
CA PHE A 134 -10.11 -4.65 -0.99
C PHE A 134 -10.85 -3.59 -0.17
N GLN A 135 -10.30 -2.38 -0.07
CA GLN A 135 -10.95 -1.29 0.67
C GLN A 135 -12.18 -0.76 -0.05
N ALA A 136 -12.14 -0.64 -1.38
CA ALA A 136 -13.28 -0.20 -2.17
C ALA A 136 -14.51 -1.10 -1.95
N GLY A 137 -14.32 -2.42 -1.89
CA GLY A 137 -15.41 -3.35 -1.63
C GLY A 137 -16.09 -3.22 -0.26
N PHE A 138 -15.50 -2.52 0.71
CA PHE A 138 -16.09 -2.22 2.02
C PHE A 138 -16.40 -0.74 2.24
N SER A 139 -16.09 0.11 1.28
CA SER A 139 -16.11 1.57 1.49
C SER A 139 -17.51 2.21 1.45
N ASN A 140 -18.57 1.46 1.16
CA ASN A 140 -19.90 2.05 1.09
C ASN A 140 -20.49 2.20 2.50
N PHE A 141 -20.78 1.10 3.21
CA PHE A 141 -21.42 1.17 4.52
C PHE A 141 -20.60 0.56 5.66
N SER A 142 -19.74 -0.41 5.37
CA SER A 142 -18.92 -1.08 6.39
C SER A 142 -17.76 -0.20 6.86
N ASP A 143 -17.16 0.56 5.94
CA ASP A 143 -16.03 1.44 6.20
C ASP A 143 -16.08 2.73 5.36
N PRO A 144 -17.09 3.60 5.55
CA PRO A 144 -17.22 4.85 4.81
C PRO A 144 -16.05 5.82 5.01
N TYR A 145 -15.24 5.60 6.05
CA TYR A 145 -14.09 6.45 6.40
C TYR A 145 -12.74 5.85 5.96
N LEU A 146 -12.73 4.74 5.23
CA LEU A 146 -11.52 4.12 4.67
C LEU A 146 -10.46 3.73 5.74
N ARG A 147 -10.90 3.21 6.88
CA ARG A 147 -10.11 2.77 8.05
C ARG A 147 -9.89 1.25 8.13
N ILE A 148 -10.06 0.49 7.04
CA ILE A 148 -9.71 -0.95 6.99
C ILE A 148 -8.29 -1.26 7.53
N ASN A 149 -7.32 -0.35 7.38
CA ASN A 149 -5.98 -0.52 7.96
C ASN A 149 -6.00 -0.68 9.49
N THR A 150 -6.89 0.01 10.19
CA THR A 150 -7.15 -0.16 11.62
C THR A 150 -7.63 -1.58 11.92
N ILE A 151 -8.58 -2.09 11.13
CA ILE A 151 -9.08 -3.47 11.27
C ILE A 151 -7.96 -4.49 11.03
N LEU A 152 -7.10 -4.26 10.05
CA LEU A 152 -5.95 -5.14 9.81
C LEU A 152 -4.97 -5.16 10.99
N LEU A 153 -4.74 -4.02 11.66
CA LEU A 153 -3.92 -4.00 12.89
C LEU A 153 -4.58 -4.75 14.04
N LEU A 154 -5.91 -4.70 14.16
CA LEU A 154 -6.63 -5.54 15.14
C LEU A 154 -6.42 -7.03 14.84
N ILE A 155 -6.52 -7.43 13.57
CA ILE A 155 -6.23 -8.81 13.14
C ILE A 155 -4.78 -9.19 13.48
N TYR A 156 -3.82 -8.29 13.27
CA TYR A 156 -2.42 -8.51 13.57
C TYR A 156 -2.14 -8.60 15.08
N ALA A 157 -2.82 -7.80 15.89
CA ALA A 157 -2.75 -7.87 17.35
C ALA A 157 -3.29 -9.20 17.86
N LEU A 158 -4.44 -9.66 17.34
CA LEU A 158 -5.00 -10.98 17.65
C LEU A 158 -4.01 -12.08 17.28
N TYR A 159 -3.42 -12.04 16.09
CA TYR A 159 -2.40 -12.99 15.65
C TYR A 159 -1.21 -13.09 16.61
N SER A 160 -0.69 -11.96 17.07
CA SER A 160 0.43 -11.91 18.04
C SER A 160 0.09 -12.64 19.35
N ILE A 161 -1.15 -12.45 19.83
CA ILE A 161 -1.63 -13.04 21.08
C ILE A 161 -1.93 -14.53 20.90
N GLU A 162 -2.57 -14.92 19.79
CA GLU A 162 -2.92 -16.32 19.47
C GLU A 162 -1.67 -17.20 19.32
N THR A 163 -0.69 -16.73 18.55
CA THR A 163 0.56 -17.46 18.32
C THR A 163 1.56 -17.34 19.48
N LYS A 164 1.28 -16.46 20.46
CA LYS A 164 2.15 -16.13 21.59
C LYS A 164 3.54 -15.65 21.16
N THR A 165 3.64 -15.02 19.98
CA THR A 165 4.87 -14.44 19.44
C THR A 165 4.92 -12.96 19.76
N TRP A 166 5.19 -12.66 21.03
CA TRP A 166 5.01 -11.33 21.63
C TRP A 166 5.80 -10.20 20.97
N ILE A 167 6.92 -10.48 20.28
CA ILE A 167 7.70 -9.48 19.55
C ILE A 167 6.83 -8.68 18.57
N HIS A 168 5.75 -9.25 18.02
CA HIS A 168 4.87 -8.53 17.11
C HIS A 168 4.15 -7.35 17.77
N LEU A 169 3.93 -7.38 19.10
CA LEU A 169 3.38 -6.23 19.83
C LEU A 169 4.34 -5.03 19.78
N CYS A 170 5.65 -5.23 19.64
CA CYS A 170 6.62 -4.15 19.54
C CYS A 170 6.51 -3.36 18.23
N PHE A 171 5.92 -3.94 17.18
CA PHE A 171 5.75 -3.28 15.88
C PHE A 171 4.48 -2.46 15.77
N ILE A 172 3.42 -2.84 16.48
CA ILE A 172 2.12 -2.16 16.45
C ILE A 172 2.26 -0.64 16.64
N PRO A 173 3.01 -0.12 17.63
CA PRO A 173 3.11 1.31 17.88
C PRO A 173 3.57 2.12 16.66
N VAL A 174 4.58 1.61 15.93
CA VAL A 174 5.08 2.27 14.71
C VAL A 174 4.04 2.18 13.60
N LEU A 175 3.31 1.05 13.51
CA LEU A 175 2.27 0.85 12.50
C LEU A 175 1.01 1.70 12.75
N LEU A 176 0.79 2.22 13.96
CA LEU A 176 -0.32 3.14 14.26
C LEU A 176 -0.32 4.36 13.35
N LEU A 177 0.86 4.82 12.91
CA LEU A 177 1.05 5.94 11.99
C LEU A 177 0.45 5.74 10.57
N PHE A 178 0.10 4.51 10.22
CA PHE A 178 -0.49 4.18 8.92
C PHE A 178 -1.97 3.77 9.02
N SER A 179 -2.53 3.72 10.23
CA SER A 179 -3.87 3.19 10.49
C SER A 179 -4.99 4.12 9.98
N GLN A 180 -4.73 5.43 9.94
CA GLN A 180 -5.70 6.47 9.59
C GLN A 180 -5.97 6.55 8.09
N SER A 181 -5.09 6.00 7.26
CA SER A 181 -5.20 6.13 5.81
C SER A 181 -5.25 4.77 5.13
N PRO A 182 -5.86 4.65 3.94
CA PRO A 182 -5.78 3.50 3.02
C PRO A 182 -4.37 3.23 2.45
N SER A 183 -3.32 3.36 3.28
CA SER A 183 -1.95 3.13 2.85
C SER A 183 -1.67 1.63 2.62
N PRO A 184 -1.12 1.23 1.45
CA PRO A 184 -0.69 -0.13 1.19
C PRO A 184 0.61 -0.49 1.94
N ASP A 185 1.28 0.46 2.61
CA ASP A 185 2.51 0.19 3.35
C ASP A 185 2.25 -0.68 4.59
N LEU A 186 1.17 -0.42 5.32
CA LEU A 186 0.76 -1.18 6.50
C LEU A 186 0.47 -2.66 6.18
N PRO A 187 -0.43 -2.99 5.22
CA PRO A 187 -0.68 -4.38 4.85
C PRO A 187 0.57 -5.07 4.31
N ALA A 188 1.40 -4.38 3.52
CA ALA A 188 2.65 -4.95 3.05
C ALA A 188 3.55 -5.39 4.22
N ILE A 189 3.74 -4.53 5.23
CA ILE A 189 4.56 -4.85 6.41
C ILE A 189 3.90 -5.95 7.25
N VAL A 190 2.61 -5.83 7.56
CA VAL A 190 1.87 -6.81 8.39
C VAL A 190 1.90 -8.21 7.78
N PHE A 191 1.54 -8.35 6.50
CA PHE A 191 1.58 -9.66 5.83
C PHE A 191 3.00 -10.22 5.79
N SER A 192 4.02 -9.37 5.58
CA SER A 192 5.40 -9.83 5.57
C SER A 192 5.88 -10.35 6.92
N LEU A 193 5.51 -9.70 8.02
CA LEU A 193 5.87 -10.12 9.37
C LEU A 193 5.15 -11.41 9.78
N ILE A 194 3.88 -11.56 9.39
CA ILE A 194 3.13 -12.81 9.59
C ILE A 194 3.82 -13.95 8.83
N VAL A 195 4.00 -13.81 7.51
CA VAL A 195 4.63 -14.87 6.70
C VAL A 195 6.04 -15.19 7.21
N LEU A 196 6.83 -14.18 7.57
CA LEU A 196 8.17 -14.38 8.12
C LEU A 196 8.14 -15.20 9.42
N ASN A 197 7.23 -14.88 10.36
CA ASN A 197 7.08 -15.66 11.58
C ASN A 197 6.72 -17.12 11.28
N GLU A 198 5.73 -17.34 10.41
CA GLU A 198 5.24 -18.69 10.07
C GLU A 198 6.33 -19.54 9.39
N LEU A 199 7.16 -18.94 8.54
CA LEU A 199 8.31 -19.60 7.92
C LEU A 199 9.40 -19.97 8.95
N ILE A 200 9.66 -19.10 9.94
CA ILE A 200 10.62 -19.36 11.02
C ILE A 200 10.09 -20.43 11.99
N ALA A 201 8.79 -20.41 12.28
CA ALA A 201 8.12 -21.40 13.12
C ALA A 201 7.99 -22.78 12.46
N GLY A 202 8.19 -22.87 11.13
CA GLY A 202 8.25 -24.13 10.40
C GLY A 202 6.89 -24.65 9.92
N HIS A 203 5.92 -23.76 9.72
CA HIS A 203 4.59 -24.15 9.24
C HIS A 203 4.63 -24.73 7.82
N LYS A 204 3.85 -25.78 7.60
CA LYS A 204 3.92 -26.62 6.39
C LYS A 204 2.92 -26.25 5.29
N ASN A 205 1.97 -25.35 5.52
CA ASN A 205 1.01 -24.94 4.48
C ASN A 205 1.66 -23.98 3.47
N THR A 206 2.51 -24.54 2.63
CA THR A 206 3.29 -23.78 1.66
C THR A 206 2.44 -23.15 0.56
N VAL A 207 1.24 -23.68 0.28
CA VAL A 207 0.31 -23.12 -0.72
C VAL A 207 -0.16 -21.74 -0.28
N LEU A 208 -0.75 -21.64 0.91
CA LEU A 208 -1.28 -20.37 1.42
C LEU A 208 -0.17 -19.40 1.82
N LEU A 209 0.96 -19.87 2.35
CA LEU A 209 2.10 -19.00 2.65
C LEU A 209 2.66 -18.36 1.38
N PHE A 210 2.83 -19.13 0.30
CA PHE A 210 3.27 -18.58 -0.97
C PHE A 210 2.22 -17.62 -1.58
N ALA A 211 0.94 -17.97 -1.50
CA ALA A 211 -0.15 -17.10 -1.97
C ALA A 211 -0.19 -15.76 -1.22
N LEU A 212 -0.02 -15.76 0.11
CA LEU A 212 0.08 -14.53 0.89
C LEU A 212 1.35 -13.73 0.59
N SER A 213 2.49 -14.38 0.33
CA SER A 213 3.69 -13.69 -0.13
C SER A 213 3.45 -12.96 -1.45
N ILE A 214 2.80 -13.63 -2.40
CA ILE A 214 2.44 -13.01 -3.68
C ILE A 214 1.40 -11.91 -3.46
N LEU A 215 0.39 -12.08 -2.59
CA LEU A 215 -0.55 -11.01 -2.25
C LEU A 215 0.18 -9.76 -1.75
N ALA A 216 1.12 -9.89 -0.81
CA ALA A 216 1.91 -8.76 -0.32
C ALA A 216 2.69 -8.06 -1.45
N PHE A 217 3.21 -8.82 -2.42
CA PHE A 217 3.82 -8.26 -3.63
C PHE A 217 2.81 -7.53 -4.53
N THR A 218 1.60 -8.06 -4.73
CA THR A 218 0.55 -7.36 -5.50
C THR A 218 0.03 -6.10 -4.83
N ILE A 219 0.13 -6.03 -3.50
CA ILE A 219 -0.16 -4.81 -2.72
C ILE A 219 0.95 -3.79 -2.92
N LYS A 220 2.21 -4.24 -2.84
CA LYS A 220 3.37 -3.37 -3.02
C LYS A 220 4.53 -4.15 -3.66
N PRO A 221 4.89 -3.88 -4.93
CA PRO A 221 5.93 -4.63 -5.64
C PRO A 221 7.31 -4.61 -4.99
N THR A 222 7.62 -3.60 -4.16
CA THR A 222 8.87 -3.55 -3.38
C THR A 222 8.97 -4.65 -2.32
N MET A 223 7.92 -5.44 -2.10
CA MET A 223 7.91 -6.63 -1.25
C MET A 223 8.44 -7.87 -1.96
N ILE A 224 9.11 -7.74 -3.11
CA ILE A 224 9.67 -8.84 -3.91
C ILE A 224 10.53 -9.83 -3.10
N TRP A 225 11.19 -9.37 -2.03
CA TRP A 225 11.96 -10.26 -1.14
C TRP A 225 11.10 -11.37 -0.53
N LEU A 226 9.80 -11.14 -0.30
CA LEU A 226 8.93 -12.08 0.40
C LEU A 226 8.49 -13.25 -0.50
N PRO A 227 8.01 -13.05 -1.76
CA PRO A 227 7.87 -14.13 -2.72
C PRO A 227 9.17 -14.91 -2.97
N VAL A 228 10.30 -14.21 -3.10
CA VAL A 228 11.61 -14.85 -3.30
C VAL A 228 11.95 -15.73 -2.11
N LEU A 229 11.79 -15.22 -0.88
CA LEU A 229 12.01 -15.99 0.34
C LEU A 229 11.10 -17.21 0.41
N ALA A 230 9.80 -17.05 0.16
CA ALA A 230 8.85 -18.16 0.21
C ALA A 230 9.15 -19.23 -0.85
N PHE A 231 9.54 -18.82 -2.06
CA PHE A 231 9.97 -19.73 -3.12
C PHE A 231 11.27 -20.48 -2.76
N LEU A 232 12.28 -19.77 -2.25
CA LEU A 232 13.55 -20.36 -1.82
C LEU A 232 13.37 -21.30 -0.62
N TYR A 233 12.53 -20.94 0.33
CA TYR A 233 12.17 -21.79 1.47
C TYR A 233 11.47 -23.06 0.99
N PHE A 234 10.48 -22.92 0.10
CA PHE A 234 9.74 -24.03 -0.48
C PHE A 234 10.63 -25.02 -1.22
N THR A 235 11.55 -24.52 -2.05
CA THR A 235 12.44 -25.33 -2.89
C THR A 235 13.60 -25.93 -2.11
N LEU A 236 14.28 -25.14 -1.26
CA LEU A 236 15.53 -25.56 -0.63
C LEU A 236 15.33 -26.18 0.76
N ILE A 237 14.29 -25.80 1.51
CA ILE A 237 14.03 -26.33 2.87
C ILE A 237 12.96 -27.42 2.83
N ILE A 238 11.74 -27.09 2.39
CA ILE A 238 10.62 -28.05 2.40
C ILE A 238 10.72 -29.07 1.27
N LYS A 239 11.35 -28.71 0.14
CA LYS A 239 11.46 -29.54 -1.07
C LYS A 239 10.10 -30.07 -1.55
N SER A 240 9.08 -29.21 -1.59
CA SER A 240 7.73 -29.62 -1.96
C SER A 240 7.47 -29.56 -3.47
N ASN A 241 6.38 -30.17 -3.93
CA ASN A 241 6.03 -30.27 -5.35
C ASN A 241 5.54 -28.92 -5.90
N PHE A 242 6.17 -28.43 -6.98
CA PHE A 242 5.86 -27.18 -7.68
C PHE A 242 4.37 -26.96 -8.01
N ARG A 243 3.54 -28.02 -8.11
CA ARG A 243 2.08 -27.88 -8.22
C ARG A 243 1.47 -27.03 -7.10
N LYS A 244 2.07 -26.98 -5.91
CA LYS A 244 1.63 -26.14 -4.79
C LYS A 244 1.81 -24.63 -5.00
N LEU A 245 2.62 -24.21 -5.99
CA LEU A 245 2.82 -22.81 -6.33
C LEU A 245 1.74 -22.26 -7.26
N THR A 246 0.91 -23.14 -7.85
CA THR A 246 -0.11 -22.77 -8.85
C THR A 246 -1.02 -21.65 -8.37
N PHE A 247 -1.52 -21.72 -7.14
CA PHE A 247 -2.40 -20.67 -6.60
C PHE A 247 -1.70 -19.30 -6.53
N GLY A 248 -0.45 -19.25 -6.05
CA GLY A 248 0.33 -18.01 -6.05
C GLY A 248 0.64 -17.49 -7.46
N ILE A 249 0.91 -18.38 -8.42
CA ILE A 249 1.15 -18.01 -9.82
C ILE A 249 -0.12 -17.40 -10.44
N LEU A 250 -1.30 -17.94 -10.14
CA LEU A 250 -2.57 -17.36 -10.60
C LEU A 250 -2.80 -15.94 -10.05
N ILE A 251 -2.43 -15.69 -8.80
CA ILE A 251 -2.50 -14.34 -8.21
C ILE A 251 -1.56 -13.38 -8.95
N LEU A 252 -0.33 -13.83 -9.26
CA LEU A 252 0.63 -13.02 -10.02
C LEU A 252 0.13 -12.73 -11.43
N PHE A 253 -0.51 -13.71 -12.08
CA PHE A 253 -1.12 -13.53 -13.40
C PHE A 253 -2.25 -12.51 -13.38
N LEU A 254 -3.14 -12.58 -12.37
CA LEU A 254 -4.20 -11.59 -12.17
C LEU A 254 -3.64 -10.17 -11.97
N PHE A 255 -2.55 -10.04 -11.21
CA PHE A 255 -1.86 -8.76 -11.03
C PHE A 255 -1.33 -8.19 -12.34
N CYS A 256 -0.69 -9.01 -13.18
CA CYS A 256 -0.20 -8.59 -14.49
C CYS A 256 -1.35 -8.16 -15.41
N ILE A 257 -2.45 -8.93 -15.48
CA ILE A 257 -3.64 -8.57 -16.28
C ILE A 257 -4.20 -7.22 -15.82
N LYS A 258 -4.37 -7.04 -14.51
CA LYS A 258 -4.87 -5.78 -13.93
C LYS A 258 -3.99 -4.60 -14.32
N ASN A 259 -2.66 -4.73 -14.21
CA ASN A 259 -1.77 -3.63 -14.59
C ASN A 259 -1.77 -3.36 -16.10
N ILE A 260 -1.82 -4.38 -16.96
CA ILE A 260 -1.98 -4.19 -18.41
C ILE A 260 -3.31 -3.48 -18.71
N TRP A 261 -4.37 -3.80 -17.98
CA TRP A 261 -5.67 -3.15 -18.14
C TRP A 261 -5.65 -1.68 -17.73
N THR A 262 -5.13 -1.35 -16.54
CA THR A 262 -5.17 0.01 -15.99
C THR A 262 -4.04 0.92 -16.48
N PHE A 263 -2.84 0.38 -16.66
CA PHE A 263 -1.59 1.12 -16.98
C PHE A 263 -1.01 0.77 -18.34
N GLY A 264 -1.29 -0.40 -18.88
CA GLY A 264 -0.80 -0.84 -20.18
C GLY A 264 0.52 -1.59 -20.19
N TYR A 265 1.14 -1.75 -19.02
CA TYR A 265 2.31 -2.61 -18.81
C TYR A 265 2.05 -3.59 -17.65
N PRO A 266 2.69 -4.77 -17.61
CA PRO A 266 2.51 -5.77 -16.55
C PRO A 266 2.89 -5.29 -15.15
N LEU A 267 3.78 -4.30 -15.03
CA LEU A 267 4.30 -3.82 -13.74
C LEU A 267 4.35 -2.29 -13.72
N PHE A 268 3.48 -1.65 -12.95
CA PHE A 268 3.55 -0.21 -12.71
C PHE A 268 4.74 0.15 -11.80
N PRO A 269 5.44 1.29 -12.01
CA PRO A 269 5.35 2.24 -13.13
C PRO A 269 6.30 1.91 -14.30
N VAL A 270 6.77 0.66 -14.38
CA VAL A 270 7.86 0.28 -15.28
C VAL A 270 7.31 -0.04 -16.67
N ALA A 271 7.82 0.66 -17.69
CA ALA A 271 7.48 0.42 -19.09
C ALA A 271 8.21 -0.80 -19.70
N LEU A 272 8.20 -1.94 -19.00
CA LEU A 272 8.78 -3.21 -19.47
C LEU A 272 7.65 -4.15 -19.92
N GLY A 273 7.89 -4.92 -20.99
CA GLY A 273 6.90 -5.86 -21.53
C GLY A 273 5.76 -5.19 -22.30
N ASP A 274 6.10 -4.26 -23.20
CA ASP A 274 5.14 -3.56 -24.04
C ASP A 274 4.42 -4.51 -24.99
N LEU A 275 3.09 -4.60 -24.88
CA LEU A 275 2.25 -5.44 -25.74
C LEU A 275 1.67 -4.66 -26.93
N GLY A 276 2.06 -3.40 -27.14
CA GLY A 276 1.56 -2.57 -28.24
C GLY A 276 0.10 -2.15 -28.09
N ILE A 277 -0.45 -2.19 -26.87
CA ILE A 277 -1.87 -1.91 -26.64
C ILE A 277 -2.19 -0.41 -26.78
N PRO A 278 -3.39 -0.05 -27.26
CA PRO A 278 -3.70 1.33 -27.66
C PRO A 278 -4.00 2.28 -26.49
N TRP A 279 -4.26 1.76 -25.29
CA TRP A 279 -4.58 2.57 -24.09
C TRP A 279 -3.39 2.76 -23.14
N LYS A 280 -2.17 2.41 -23.55
CA LYS A 280 -0.97 2.70 -22.75
C LYS A 280 -0.68 4.21 -22.71
N PRO A 281 -0.13 4.74 -21.60
CA PRO A 281 0.32 6.12 -21.51
C PRO A 281 1.28 6.52 -22.62
N ASN A 282 1.28 7.82 -22.91
CA ASN A 282 2.21 8.39 -23.87
C ASN A 282 3.66 8.27 -23.38
N ALA A 283 4.57 7.98 -24.31
CA ALA A 283 5.99 7.76 -24.01
C ALA A 283 6.68 8.98 -23.35
N GLU A 284 6.26 10.21 -23.70
CA GLU A 284 6.79 11.43 -23.12
C GLU A 284 6.37 11.59 -21.65
N ILE A 285 5.12 11.26 -21.32
CA ILE A 285 4.63 11.26 -19.94
C ILE A 285 5.38 10.21 -19.09
N LEU A 286 5.60 9.02 -19.64
CA LEU A 286 6.39 7.97 -18.97
C LEU A 286 7.84 8.40 -18.76
N LYS A 287 8.44 9.09 -19.74
CA LYS A 287 9.80 9.63 -19.64
C LYS A 287 9.88 10.72 -18.56
N THR A 288 8.93 11.63 -18.53
CA THR A 288 8.84 12.66 -17.47
C THR A 288 8.70 12.02 -16.10
N SER A 289 7.84 11.01 -15.96
CA SER A 289 7.68 10.26 -14.71
C SER A 289 8.96 9.53 -14.28
N SER A 290 9.71 8.95 -15.22
CA SER A 290 10.98 8.28 -14.90
C SER A 290 12.06 9.27 -14.47
N HIS A 291 12.13 10.44 -15.12
CA HIS A 291 12.99 11.54 -14.69
C HIS A 291 12.67 12.01 -13.27
N TYR A 292 11.37 12.20 -12.96
CA TYR A 292 10.93 12.53 -11.60
C TYR A 292 11.30 11.45 -10.57
N ALA A 293 11.21 10.16 -10.93
CA ALA A 293 11.61 9.07 -10.03
C ALA A 293 13.11 9.08 -9.71
N ILE A 294 13.94 9.43 -10.71
CA ILE A 294 15.40 9.59 -10.54
C ILE A 294 15.69 10.80 -9.65
N GLN A 295 15.07 11.95 -9.90
CA GLN A 295 15.23 13.15 -9.06
C GLN A 295 14.79 12.90 -7.61
N LYS A 296 13.68 12.17 -7.40
CA LYS A 296 13.21 11.78 -6.06
C LYS A 296 14.20 10.91 -5.29
N THR A 297 15.06 10.16 -5.97
CA THR A 297 16.14 9.40 -5.30
C THR A 297 17.07 10.32 -4.52
N TYR A 298 17.28 11.54 -5.01
CA TYR A 298 18.09 12.58 -4.37
C TYR A 298 17.23 13.69 -3.76
N ASP A 299 16.00 13.37 -3.39
CA ASP A 299 15.06 14.32 -2.78
C ASP A 299 14.85 15.61 -3.57
N MET A 300 14.90 15.53 -4.90
CA MET A 300 14.77 16.67 -5.81
C MET A 300 15.84 17.76 -5.63
N GLN A 301 16.98 17.44 -4.98
CA GLN A 301 18.09 18.39 -4.76
C GLN A 301 18.90 18.67 -6.03
N TYR A 302 18.84 17.75 -6.99
CA TYR A 302 19.54 17.84 -8.27
C TYR A 302 18.56 17.69 -9.43
N SER A 303 18.82 18.42 -10.50
CA SER A 303 18.12 18.28 -11.77
C SER A 303 18.48 16.95 -12.44
N TYR A 304 17.68 16.54 -13.43
CA TYR A 304 17.92 15.29 -14.15
C TYR A 304 19.24 15.32 -14.93
N GLU A 305 19.56 16.46 -15.55
CA GLU A 305 20.80 16.62 -16.33
C GLU A 305 22.04 16.61 -15.45
N GLU A 306 21.97 17.16 -14.23
CA GLU A 306 23.06 17.05 -13.25
C GLU A 306 23.28 15.59 -12.82
N ILE A 307 22.21 14.86 -12.49
CA ILE A 307 22.32 13.45 -12.08
C ILE A 307 22.90 12.59 -13.21
N LYS A 308 22.61 12.91 -14.47
CA LYS A 308 23.16 12.20 -15.63
C LYS A 308 24.67 12.37 -15.79
N GLN A 309 25.22 13.47 -15.27
CA GLN A 309 26.67 13.75 -15.29
C GLN A 309 27.41 13.15 -14.09
N PHE A 310 26.71 12.56 -13.13
CA PHE A 310 27.33 11.96 -11.95
C PHE A 310 28.21 10.77 -12.33
N SER A 311 29.41 10.72 -11.77
CA SER A 311 30.17 9.48 -11.74
C SER A 311 29.49 8.46 -10.82
N THR A 312 29.88 7.18 -10.92
CA THR A 312 29.43 6.15 -9.97
C THR A 312 29.69 6.54 -8.52
N TRP A 313 30.79 7.26 -8.26
CA TRP A 313 31.11 7.76 -6.92
C TRP A 313 30.19 8.90 -6.49
N ASP A 314 29.87 9.85 -7.38
CA ASP A 314 28.95 10.94 -7.08
C ASP A 314 27.54 10.41 -6.78
N HIS A 315 27.09 9.39 -7.51
CA HIS A 315 25.83 8.71 -7.22
C HIS A 315 25.75 8.19 -5.78
N ILE A 316 26.83 7.55 -5.31
CA ILE A 316 26.93 6.99 -3.95
C ILE A 316 27.04 8.10 -2.92
N LYS A 317 27.97 9.05 -3.12
CA LYS A 317 28.21 10.17 -2.22
C LYS A 317 26.95 11.00 -2.03
N ASN A 318 26.34 11.48 -3.11
CA ASN A 318 25.18 12.35 -3.04
C ASN A 318 23.96 11.65 -2.44
N TRP A 319 23.86 10.33 -2.56
CA TRP A 319 22.80 9.54 -1.93
C TRP A 319 23.00 9.37 -0.41
N PHE A 320 24.26 9.22 0.04
CA PHE A 320 24.58 9.14 1.46
C PHE A 320 24.54 10.51 2.16
N PHE A 321 24.83 11.61 1.45
CA PHE A 321 24.92 12.95 2.02
C PHE A 321 23.70 13.84 1.73
N LEU A 322 22.52 13.23 1.54
CA LEU A 322 21.26 13.98 1.41
C LEU A 322 20.95 14.82 2.66
N ASN A 323 20.41 16.02 2.46
CA ASN A 323 19.96 16.86 3.56
C ASN A 323 18.86 16.19 4.42
N GLY A 324 18.95 16.37 5.74
CA GLY A 324 17.91 15.97 6.71
C GLY A 324 17.95 14.50 7.15
N ILE A 325 16.78 13.96 7.52
CA ILE A 325 16.66 12.61 8.11
C ILE A 325 16.95 11.48 7.10
N LYS A 326 16.81 11.76 5.79
CA LYS A 326 16.89 10.76 4.73
C LYS A 326 18.29 10.15 4.62
N SER A 327 19.35 10.96 4.71
CA SER A 327 20.74 10.48 4.77
C SER A 327 20.96 9.50 5.92
N LYS A 328 20.46 9.84 7.13
CA LYS A 328 20.60 8.98 8.31
C LYS A 328 19.93 7.62 8.10
N ILE A 329 18.75 7.59 7.48
CA ILE A 329 18.04 6.34 7.15
C ILE A 329 18.84 5.52 6.13
N ASN A 330 19.39 6.15 5.10
CA ASN A 330 20.19 5.47 4.06
C ASN A 330 21.47 4.85 4.66
N ILE A 331 22.19 5.58 5.50
CA ILE A 331 23.38 5.09 6.20
C ILE A 331 23.01 3.93 7.13
N LEU A 332 21.96 4.10 7.93
CA LEU A 332 21.47 3.06 8.84
C LEU A 332 21.06 1.79 8.08
N PHE A 333 20.44 1.93 6.92
CA PHE A 333 20.06 0.81 6.06
C PHE A 333 21.29 -0.01 5.64
N ILE A 334 22.33 0.64 5.08
CA ILE A 334 23.53 -0.07 4.63
C ILE A 334 24.28 -0.72 5.80
N LEU A 335 24.44 -0.02 6.92
CA LEU A 335 25.05 -0.59 8.12
C LEU A 335 24.25 -1.78 8.66
N SER A 336 22.92 -1.69 8.66
CA SER A 336 22.05 -2.77 9.11
C SER A 336 22.14 -4.01 8.21
N LEU A 337 22.28 -3.82 6.89
CA LEU A 337 22.49 -4.92 5.95
C LEU A 337 23.85 -5.58 6.16
N ILE A 338 24.94 -4.82 6.29
CA ILE A 338 26.28 -5.37 6.54
C ILE A 338 26.28 -6.17 7.83
N PHE A 339 25.73 -5.61 8.91
CA PHE A 339 25.60 -6.30 10.19
C PHE A 339 24.80 -7.60 10.05
N PHE A 340 23.69 -7.57 9.29
CA PHE A 340 22.85 -8.75 9.10
C PHE A 340 23.54 -9.84 8.27
N ILE A 341 24.34 -9.47 7.27
CA ILE A 341 25.17 -10.43 6.51
C ILE A 341 26.13 -11.14 7.45
N VAL A 342 26.87 -10.38 8.27
CA VAL A 342 27.79 -10.95 9.27
C VAL A 342 27.03 -11.87 10.24
N PHE A 343 25.89 -11.43 10.75
CA PHE A 343 25.03 -12.23 11.62
C PHE A 343 24.58 -13.54 10.98
N ALA A 344 24.14 -13.51 9.72
CA ALA A 344 23.72 -14.69 8.96
C ALA A 344 24.87 -15.68 8.76
N CYS A 345 26.08 -15.18 8.45
CA CYS A 345 27.30 -15.97 8.31
C CYS A 345 27.73 -16.63 9.64
N ILE A 346 27.57 -15.94 10.77
CA ILE A 346 27.88 -16.48 12.10
C ILE A 346 26.85 -17.55 12.50
N LYS A 347 25.55 -17.28 12.34
CA LYS A 347 24.49 -18.20 12.78
C LYS A 347 24.43 -19.48 11.94
N LYS A 348 24.83 -19.44 10.66
CA LYS A 348 24.84 -20.58 9.72
C LYS A 348 23.51 -21.35 9.64
N ARG A 349 22.39 -20.71 9.94
CA ARG A 349 21.05 -21.32 9.84
C ARG A 349 20.49 -21.05 8.45
N LYS A 350 20.09 -22.12 7.75
CA LYS A 350 19.59 -22.06 6.38
C LYS A 350 18.47 -21.03 6.19
N THR A 351 17.48 -20.98 7.09
CA THR A 351 16.39 -19.98 7.02
C THR A 351 16.89 -18.54 7.09
N ILE A 352 17.83 -18.24 8.01
CA ILE A 352 18.40 -16.89 8.17
C ILE A 352 19.22 -16.51 6.94
N THR A 353 19.99 -17.45 6.39
CA THR A 353 20.74 -17.23 5.14
C THR A 353 19.81 -16.94 3.98
N LEU A 354 18.67 -17.64 3.84
CA LEU A 354 17.70 -17.35 2.78
C LEU A 354 17.02 -16.00 2.94
N ILE A 355 16.71 -15.58 4.17
CA ILE A 355 16.21 -14.23 4.45
C ILE A 355 17.24 -13.20 3.98
N CYS A 356 18.51 -13.38 4.35
CA CYS A 356 19.61 -12.50 3.94
C CYS A 356 19.72 -12.40 2.41
N ILE A 357 19.74 -13.54 1.70
CA ILE A 357 19.80 -13.56 0.23
C ILE A 357 18.60 -12.81 -0.38
N SER A 358 17.40 -13.04 0.15
CA SER A 358 16.18 -12.40 -0.37
C SER A 358 16.18 -10.88 -0.16
N LEU A 359 16.68 -10.41 0.99
CA LEU A 359 16.86 -8.98 1.27
C LEU A 359 17.93 -8.35 0.39
N LEU A 360 19.03 -9.06 0.09
CA LEU A 360 20.07 -8.57 -0.82
C LEU A 360 19.54 -8.42 -2.25
N ILE A 361 18.80 -9.41 -2.76
CA ILE A 361 18.16 -9.34 -4.07
C ILE A 361 17.25 -8.12 -4.16
N LYS A 362 16.37 -7.92 -3.16
CA LYS A 362 15.53 -6.71 -3.10
C LYS A 362 16.37 -5.43 -3.08
N SER A 363 17.41 -5.38 -2.25
CA SER A 363 18.21 -4.17 -2.08
C SER A 363 18.88 -3.77 -3.40
N ILE A 364 19.42 -4.73 -4.13
CA ILE A 364 20.00 -4.52 -5.47
C ILE A 364 18.92 -4.00 -6.44
N LEU A 365 17.75 -4.65 -6.49
CA LEU A 365 16.67 -4.22 -7.40
C LEU A 365 16.18 -2.80 -7.09
N VAL A 366 15.93 -2.49 -5.82
CA VAL A 366 15.43 -1.16 -5.43
C VAL A 366 16.48 -0.08 -5.67
N LEU A 367 17.76 -0.34 -5.36
CA LEU A 367 18.85 0.60 -5.66
C LEU A 367 19.01 0.84 -7.16
N ALA A 368 18.75 -0.16 -8.00
CA ALA A 368 18.82 -0.02 -9.45
C ALA A 368 17.65 0.79 -10.05
N PHE A 369 16.43 0.66 -9.51
CA PHE A 369 15.24 1.33 -10.06
C PHE A 369 14.98 2.71 -9.45
N SER A 370 15.04 2.84 -8.12
CA SER A 370 14.80 4.10 -7.42
C SER A 370 15.21 3.93 -5.95
N ALA A 371 16.36 4.51 -5.55
CA ALA A 371 16.91 4.36 -4.21
C ALA A 371 16.22 5.27 -3.18
N GLN A 372 14.89 5.26 -3.14
CA GLN A 372 14.12 6.01 -2.15
C GLN A 372 14.03 5.27 -0.81
N TYR A 373 14.25 5.98 0.30
CA TYR A 373 14.25 5.39 1.64
C TYR A 373 12.95 4.63 1.99
N ARG A 374 11.79 5.07 1.47
CA ARG A 374 10.47 4.44 1.70
C ARG A 374 10.41 2.99 1.23
N PHE A 375 11.23 2.59 0.26
CA PHE A 375 11.26 1.23 -0.26
C PHE A 375 12.10 0.28 0.60
N PHE A 376 12.84 0.80 1.58
CA PHE A 376 13.66 0.03 2.52
C PHE A 376 13.07 -0.06 3.93
N ILE A 377 12.01 0.70 4.24
CA ILE A 377 11.44 0.76 5.61
C ILE A 377 11.07 -0.62 6.14
N ASP A 378 10.46 -1.47 5.33
CA ASP A 378 10.08 -2.83 5.71
C ASP A 378 11.29 -3.72 6.05
N VAL A 379 12.46 -3.45 5.47
CA VAL A 379 13.69 -4.20 5.78
C VAL A 379 14.05 -4.04 7.26
N PHE A 380 13.89 -2.85 7.85
CA PHE A 380 14.16 -2.64 9.27
C PHE A 380 13.26 -3.51 10.17
N PHE A 381 11.99 -3.69 9.81
CA PHE A 381 11.07 -4.58 10.54
C PHE A 381 11.54 -6.03 10.48
N VAL A 382 11.96 -6.49 9.30
CA VAL A 382 12.47 -7.86 9.10
C VAL A 382 13.74 -8.09 9.90
N LEU A 383 14.71 -7.17 9.82
CA LEU A 383 15.97 -7.26 10.54
C LEU A 383 15.74 -7.29 12.06
N PHE A 384 14.92 -6.36 12.56
CA PHE A 384 14.56 -6.33 13.98
C PHE A 384 13.89 -7.64 14.42
N PHE A 385 12.93 -8.13 13.64
CA PHE A 385 12.24 -9.38 13.96
C PHE A 385 13.20 -10.56 14.07
N VAL A 386 14.07 -10.76 13.08
CA VAL A 386 15.00 -11.91 13.05
C VAL A 386 16.05 -11.82 14.15
N LEU A 387 16.60 -10.62 14.40
CA LEU A 387 17.63 -10.42 15.42
C LEU A 387 17.09 -10.62 16.84
N PHE A 388 15.88 -10.13 17.11
CA PHE A 388 15.30 -10.14 18.45
C PHE A 388 14.21 -11.19 18.68
N TYR A 389 14.03 -12.13 17.73
CA TYR A 389 12.97 -13.15 17.74
C TYR A 389 12.84 -13.89 19.09
N ARG A 390 13.97 -14.19 19.74
CA ARG A 390 14.02 -14.90 21.04
C ARG A 390 14.22 -13.99 22.25
N TYR A 391 14.45 -12.69 22.04
CA TYR A 391 14.78 -11.76 23.12
C TYR A 391 13.53 -11.21 23.82
N PHE A 392 12.48 -10.94 23.05
CA PHE A 392 11.24 -10.36 23.52
C PHE A 392 10.27 -11.41 24.05
N ASP A 393 10.13 -11.45 25.37
CA ASP A 393 9.05 -12.16 26.06
C ASP A 393 7.79 -11.27 26.20
N LYS A 394 6.71 -11.86 26.72
CA LYS A 394 5.44 -11.16 26.94
C LYS A 394 5.59 -9.85 27.72
N ARG A 395 6.38 -9.85 28.80
CA ARG A 395 6.52 -8.68 29.69
C ARG A 395 7.26 -7.56 28.97
N LYS A 396 8.39 -7.86 28.35
CA LYS A 396 9.19 -6.87 27.59
C LYS A 396 8.38 -6.30 26.44
N SER A 397 7.67 -7.14 25.69
CA SER A 397 6.83 -6.70 24.58
C SER A 397 5.70 -5.79 25.02
N ILE A 398 5.03 -6.08 26.13
CA ILE A 398 3.99 -5.20 26.67
C ILE A 398 4.58 -3.85 27.11
N ILE A 399 5.75 -3.84 27.76
CA ILE A 399 6.41 -2.59 28.17
C ILE A 399 6.75 -1.74 26.94
N VAL A 400 7.37 -2.33 25.91
CA VAL A 400 7.72 -1.62 24.67
C VAL A 400 6.47 -1.14 23.96
N PHE A 401 5.44 -1.99 23.84
CA PHE A 401 4.16 -1.62 23.25
C PHE A 401 3.54 -0.41 23.97
N SER A 402 3.44 -0.45 25.30
CA SER A 402 2.83 0.63 26.08
C SER A 402 3.62 1.94 25.97
N ALA A 403 4.95 1.89 26.15
CA ALA A 403 5.80 3.08 26.09
C ALA A 403 5.81 3.71 24.69
N ALA A 404 5.98 2.89 23.65
CA ALA A 404 5.99 3.39 22.27
C ALA A 404 4.60 3.84 21.81
N SER A 405 3.51 3.16 22.22
CA SER A 405 2.15 3.59 21.87
C SER A 405 1.82 4.94 22.51
N LEU A 406 2.19 5.14 23.78
CA LEU A 406 2.04 6.43 24.45
C LEU A 406 2.79 7.53 23.69
N PHE A 407 4.03 7.26 23.27
CA PHE A 407 4.81 8.19 22.47
C PHE A 407 4.13 8.53 21.13
N PHE A 408 3.71 7.54 20.35
CA PHE A 408 3.11 7.79 19.04
C PHE A 408 1.71 8.41 19.14
N ILE A 409 0.90 8.04 20.13
CA ILE A 409 -0.39 8.70 20.36
C ILE A 409 -0.16 10.15 20.77
N SER A 410 0.76 10.44 21.68
CA SER A 410 1.11 11.82 22.03
C SER A 410 1.56 12.62 20.82
N LEU A 411 2.31 11.99 19.91
CA LEU A 411 2.76 12.61 18.67
C LEU A 411 1.58 12.92 17.73
N LEU A 412 0.57 12.05 17.65
CA LEU A 412 -0.67 12.30 16.90
C LEU A 412 -1.56 13.37 17.56
N SER A 413 -1.67 13.37 18.90
CA SER A 413 -2.51 14.31 19.66
C SER A 413 -1.94 15.74 19.66
N PHE A 414 -0.62 15.88 19.69
CA PHE A 414 0.07 17.17 19.81
C PHE A 414 1.04 17.42 18.64
N PRO A 415 0.53 17.57 17.40
CA PRO A 415 1.39 17.69 16.22
C PRO A 415 2.23 18.97 16.19
N GLY A 416 1.82 20.02 16.92
CA GLY A 416 2.57 21.28 17.03
C GLY A 416 4.03 21.08 17.46
N PHE A 417 4.30 20.10 18.33
CA PHE A 417 5.68 19.73 18.70
C PHE A 417 6.48 19.25 17.49
N ILE A 418 5.91 18.38 16.65
CA ILE A 418 6.62 17.89 15.45
C ILE A 418 6.85 19.04 14.47
N GLN A 419 5.81 19.84 14.23
CA GLN A 419 5.85 20.93 13.27
C GLN A 419 6.93 21.96 13.64
N GLN A 420 7.09 22.25 14.93
CA GLN A 420 8.08 23.20 15.43
C GLN A 420 9.51 22.62 15.50
N TYR A 421 9.68 21.41 16.04
CA TYR A 421 11.01 20.84 16.31
C TYR A 421 11.57 20.00 15.16
N VAL A 422 10.74 19.57 14.22
CA VAL A 422 11.13 18.78 13.04
C VAL A 422 10.52 19.37 11.76
N PRO A 423 10.87 20.63 11.39
CA PRO A 423 10.27 21.30 10.22
C PRO A 423 10.57 20.59 8.89
N SER A 424 11.61 19.75 8.85
CA SER A 424 11.90 18.89 7.70
C SER A 424 10.81 17.83 7.43
N PHE A 425 9.98 17.49 8.43
CA PHE A 425 8.88 16.55 8.29
C PHE A 425 7.61 17.27 7.82
N ARG A 426 7.55 17.61 6.54
CA ARG A 426 6.43 18.36 5.92
C ARG A 426 5.06 17.69 6.09
N LEU A 427 5.03 16.37 6.25
CA LEU A 427 3.80 15.60 6.51
C LEU A 427 3.13 15.99 7.83
N GLY A 428 3.91 16.51 8.79
CA GLY A 428 3.39 16.99 10.08
C GLY A 428 2.39 18.13 9.93
N ASN A 429 2.43 18.88 8.83
CA ASN A 429 1.49 19.99 8.58
C ASN A 429 0.06 19.50 8.29
N PHE A 430 -0.12 18.24 7.90
CA PHE A 430 -1.43 17.61 7.69
C PHE A 430 -1.93 16.88 8.95
N MET A 431 -1.31 17.11 10.11
CA MET A 431 -1.78 16.55 11.37
C MET A 431 -2.54 17.63 12.14
N ALA A 432 -3.79 17.34 12.52
CA ALA A 432 -4.69 18.31 13.16
C ALA A 432 -4.94 18.07 14.66
N GLY A 433 -4.28 17.08 15.28
CA GLY A 433 -4.40 16.80 16.71
C GLY A 433 -5.64 15.97 17.08
N PHE A 434 -5.98 15.95 18.37
CA PHE A 434 -7.12 15.22 18.91
C PHE A 434 -8.38 16.09 18.96
N GLU A 435 -9.51 15.50 18.53
CA GLU A 435 -10.85 16.08 18.56
C GLU A 435 -11.79 15.17 19.35
N LYS A 436 -12.77 15.71 20.06
CA LYS A 436 -13.66 14.91 20.93
C LYS A 436 -14.54 13.95 20.10
N GLU A 437 -14.87 14.35 18.89
CA GLU A 437 -15.67 13.62 17.91
C GLU A 437 -15.02 12.27 17.55
N GLN A 438 -13.69 12.17 17.62
CA GLN A 438 -12.89 10.97 17.33
C GLN A 438 -13.26 9.76 18.21
N LEU A 439 -13.89 9.97 19.37
CA LEU A 439 -14.35 8.90 20.25
C LEU A 439 -15.50 8.08 19.65
N TYR A 440 -16.27 8.64 18.72
CA TYR A 440 -17.41 7.95 18.09
C TYR A 440 -17.42 8.03 16.55
N LYS A 441 -16.68 8.98 15.95
CA LYS A 441 -16.54 9.14 14.50
C LYS A 441 -15.08 9.51 14.16
N PRO A 442 -14.39 8.78 13.28
CA PRO A 442 -13.02 9.14 12.88
C PRO A 442 -12.99 10.48 12.13
N SER A 443 -11.93 11.24 12.31
CA SER A 443 -11.75 12.53 11.64
C SER A 443 -11.38 12.37 10.17
N THR A 444 -11.95 13.22 9.31
CA THR A 444 -11.72 13.22 7.85
C THR A 444 -11.59 14.63 7.32
N TYR A 445 -10.83 14.79 6.24
CA TYR A 445 -10.78 16.05 5.50
C TYR A 445 -11.92 16.12 4.49
N GLU A 446 -12.49 17.30 4.34
CA GLU A 446 -13.46 17.65 3.29
C GLU A 446 -12.90 18.86 2.54
N TYR A 447 -12.93 18.83 1.22
CA TYR A 447 -12.40 19.90 0.38
C TYR A 447 -13.44 20.44 -0.61
N ASN A 448 -14.31 19.60 -1.20
CA ASN A 448 -15.49 19.92 -2.04
C ASN A 448 -15.46 21.17 -2.97
N GLN A 449 -14.29 21.74 -3.25
CA GLN A 449 -14.10 22.97 -4.02
C GLN A 449 -13.43 22.62 -5.33
N PHE A 450 -14.20 22.64 -6.42
CA PHE A 450 -13.72 22.27 -7.74
C PHE A 450 -14.29 23.17 -8.83
N GLN A 451 -13.67 23.11 -10.00
CA GLN A 451 -14.17 23.65 -11.26
C GLN A 451 -14.31 22.54 -12.27
N THR A 452 -15.31 22.65 -13.13
CA THR A 452 -15.56 21.68 -14.20
C THR A 452 -15.16 22.26 -15.54
N PHE A 453 -14.42 21.48 -16.31
CA PHE A 453 -13.97 21.82 -17.64
C PHE A 453 -14.38 20.74 -18.64
N LYS A 454 -14.28 21.09 -19.93
CA LYS A 454 -14.46 20.16 -21.03
C LYS A 454 -13.35 20.42 -22.04
N LEU A 455 -12.78 19.35 -22.58
CA LEU A 455 -11.81 19.41 -23.68
C LEU A 455 -11.99 18.19 -24.58
N GLY A 456 -12.27 18.42 -25.86
CA GLY A 456 -12.68 17.36 -26.78
C GLY A 456 -13.96 16.64 -26.30
N ASN A 457 -13.89 15.32 -26.12
CA ASN A 457 -15.01 14.51 -25.62
C ASN A 457 -15.01 14.29 -24.10
N LEU A 458 -14.02 14.79 -23.36
CA LEU A 458 -13.88 14.56 -21.93
C LEU A 458 -14.38 15.77 -21.13
N LYS A 459 -15.32 15.52 -20.21
CA LYS A 459 -15.71 16.46 -19.14
C LYS A 459 -15.03 16.00 -17.85
N PHE A 460 -14.34 16.92 -17.17
CA PHE A 460 -13.53 16.59 -16.01
C PHE A 460 -13.51 17.72 -14.99
N ASN A 461 -13.20 17.37 -13.75
CA ASN A 461 -13.13 18.29 -12.62
C ASN A 461 -11.68 18.51 -12.15
N ILE A 462 -11.41 19.70 -11.64
CA ILE A 462 -10.13 20.08 -11.04
C ILE A 462 -10.42 20.78 -9.73
N SER A 463 -9.74 20.37 -8.66
CA SER A 463 -9.77 21.08 -7.37
C SER A 463 -9.25 22.51 -7.49
N LYS A 464 -9.92 23.45 -6.82
CA LYS A 464 -9.45 24.84 -6.73
C LYS A 464 -8.34 24.91 -5.69
N ASN A 465 -7.23 25.59 -5.92
CA ASN A 465 -6.24 25.96 -4.88
C ASN A 465 -5.64 24.78 -4.12
N TYR A 466 -5.68 23.59 -4.71
CA TYR A 466 -5.17 22.36 -4.10
C TYR A 466 -4.66 21.42 -5.19
N PRO A 467 -3.49 20.77 -4.98
CA PRO A 467 -2.84 20.01 -6.04
C PRO A 467 -3.44 18.61 -6.27
N TYR A 468 -4.38 18.14 -5.44
CA TYR A 468 -4.93 16.78 -5.50
C TYR A 468 -6.46 16.76 -5.55
N ASN A 469 -7.05 15.59 -5.85
CA ASN A 469 -8.48 15.43 -6.14
C ASN A 469 -9.21 14.42 -5.24
N PHE A 470 -8.76 14.23 -4.00
CA PHE A 470 -9.34 13.22 -3.10
C PHE A 470 -10.84 13.38 -2.84
N ASP A 471 -11.31 14.63 -2.74
CA ASP A 471 -12.71 14.98 -2.51
C ASP A 471 -13.38 15.61 -3.74
N THR A 472 -12.82 15.42 -4.92
CA THR A 472 -13.36 15.95 -6.18
C THR A 472 -14.23 14.90 -6.90
N PRO A 473 -15.44 15.22 -7.38
CA PRO A 473 -16.26 14.30 -8.17
C PRO A 473 -15.55 13.79 -9.43
N LEU A 474 -15.77 12.52 -9.78
CA LEU A 474 -15.15 11.89 -10.95
C LEU A 474 -15.92 12.21 -12.25
N PRO A 475 -15.24 12.25 -13.42
CA PRO A 475 -13.79 12.18 -13.61
C PRO A 475 -13.08 13.44 -13.10
N ALA A 476 -11.94 13.26 -12.43
CA ALA A 476 -11.10 14.35 -11.94
C ALA A 476 -9.65 14.17 -12.43
N ILE A 477 -8.98 15.28 -12.74
CA ILE A 477 -7.58 15.29 -13.22
C ILE A 477 -6.78 16.26 -12.36
N SER A 478 -5.63 15.82 -11.85
CA SER A 478 -4.81 16.67 -10.99
C SER A 478 -4.14 17.77 -11.81
N PRO A 479 -4.04 19.03 -11.32
CA PRO A 479 -3.47 20.14 -12.08
C PRO A 479 -2.10 19.85 -12.70
N GLY A 480 -1.25 19.09 -11.99
CA GLY A 480 0.07 18.67 -12.48
C GLY A 480 0.01 17.91 -13.81
N TYR A 481 -0.94 17.00 -13.98
CA TYR A 481 -1.09 16.22 -15.21
C TYR A 481 -1.59 17.05 -16.38
N ILE A 482 -2.43 18.05 -16.13
CA ILE A 482 -2.85 19.03 -17.15
C ILE A 482 -1.64 19.78 -17.72
N PHE A 483 -0.67 20.15 -16.88
CA PHE A 483 0.56 20.79 -17.32
C PHE A 483 1.47 19.82 -18.09
N ASP A 484 1.56 18.57 -17.67
CA ASP A 484 2.33 17.53 -18.36
C ASP A 484 1.76 17.24 -19.76
N ASP A 485 0.44 17.12 -19.86
CA ASP A 485 -0.29 16.90 -21.11
C ASP A 485 -0.08 18.03 -22.11
N LYS A 486 -0.16 19.29 -21.64
CA LYS A 486 0.14 20.46 -22.49
C LYS A 486 1.57 20.38 -23.04
N ARG A 487 2.55 20.05 -22.20
CA ARG A 487 3.97 19.94 -22.60
C ARG A 487 4.17 18.86 -23.66
N ALA A 488 3.51 17.72 -23.49
CA ALA A 488 3.55 16.60 -24.43
C ALA A 488 2.65 16.79 -25.68
N GLY A 489 1.87 17.87 -25.76
CA GLY A 489 0.98 18.17 -26.88
C GLY A 489 -0.15 17.14 -27.04
N ILE A 490 -0.55 16.50 -25.95
CA ILE A 490 -1.59 15.47 -25.91
C ILE A 490 -2.65 15.78 -24.85
N PHE A 491 -3.75 15.05 -24.86
CA PHE A 491 -4.73 15.08 -23.77
C PHE A 491 -5.52 13.76 -23.71
N PRO A 492 -5.94 13.30 -22.51
CA PRO A 492 -6.82 12.15 -22.37
C PRO A 492 -8.19 12.39 -22.98
N GLN A 493 -8.72 11.37 -23.63
CA GLN A 493 -10.04 11.34 -24.24
C GLN A 493 -10.74 10.03 -23.87
N LEU A 494 -12.06 10.08 -23.78
CA LEU A 494 -12.87 8.87 -23.61
C LEU A 494 -12.73 8.00 -24.86
N LYS A 495 -12.54 6.70 -24.65
CA LYS A 495 -12.56 5.70 -25.72
C LYS A 495 -13.94 5.61 -26.37
N ASP A 496 -14.99 5.68 -25.55
CA ASP A 496 -16.38 5.81 -25.97
C ASP A 496 -16.96 7.10 -25.37
N LYS A 497 -17.50 7.97 -26.23
CA LYS A 497 -18.04 9.28 -25.82
C LYS A 497 -19.21 9.16 -24.84
N ASN A 498 -19.91 8.03 -24.84
CA ASN A 498 -21.13 7.83 -24.06
C ASN A 498 -20.90 6.97 -22.81
N ASP A 499 -19.74 6.32 -22.68
CA ASP A 499 -19.48 5.39 -21.59
C ASP A 499 -18.04 5.47 -21.06
N VAL A 500 -17.89 6.10 -19.89
CA VAL A 500 -16.63 6.22 -19.15
C VAL A 500 -16.04 4.85 -18.80
N ARG A 501 -16.87 3.81 -18.65
CA ARG A 501 -16.42 2.45 -18.30
C ARG A 501 -15.58 1.81 -19.40
N LYS A 502 -15.71 2.27 -20.65
CA LYS A 502 -14.88 1.82 -21.78
C LYS A 502 -13.44 2.33 -21.71
N GLY A 503 -13.16 3.30 -20.84
CA GLY A 503 -11.83 3.75 -20.51
C GLY A 503 -11.31 4.91 -21.34
N PHE A 504 -10.00 5.15 -21.20
CA PHE A 504 -9.33 6.36 -21.68
C PHE A 504 -8.18 6.03 -22.61
N ILE A 505 -7.97 6.92 -23.58
CA ILE A 505 -6.83 6.94 -24.49
C ILE A 505 -6.31 8.37 -24.60
N TRP A 506 -5.02 8.57 -24.82
CA TRP A 506 -4.51 9.90 -25.13
C TRP A 506 -4.65 10.19 -26.63
N LYS A 507 -4.86 11.46 -26.98
CA LYS A 507 -4.82 11.96 -28.36
C LYS A 507 -3.95 13.19 -28.48
N LYS A 508 -3.37 13.42 -29.66
CA LYS A 508 -2.67 14.67 -29.97
C LYS A 508 -3.69 15.81 -30.04
N LEU A 509 -3.35 16.93 -29.42
CA LEU A 509 -4.18 18.13 -29.42
C LEU A 509 -4.17 18.81 -30.80
N ASN A 510 -5.35 19.17 -31.29
CA ASN A 510 -5.47 20.05 -32.45
C ASN A 510 -5.24 21.54 -32.05
N PRO A 511 -5.10 22.49 -33.00
CA PRO A 511 -4.83 23.89 -32.67
C PRO A 511 -5.89 24.54 -31.76
N GLU A 512 -7.17 24.23 -31.95
CA GLU A 512 -8.28 24.78 -31.15
C GLU A 512 -8.24 24.25 -29.71
N GLU A 513 -8.07 22.93 -29.55
CA GLU A 513 -7.94 22.26 -28.26
C GLU A 513 -6.69 22.75 -27.49
N LYS A 514 -5.60 23.07 -28.19
CA LYS A 514 -4.43 23.72 -27.56
C LYS A 514 -4.80 25.07 -26.97
N MET A 515 -5.51 25.92 -27.72
CA MET A 515 -5.96 27.23 -27.22
C MET A 515 -6.95 27.09 -26.05
N GLU A 516 -7.85 26.11 -26.11
CA GLU A 516 -8.78 25.83 -25.02
C GLU A 516 -8.06 25.36 -23.76
N LEU A 517 -7.11 24.44 -23.90
CA LEU A 517 -6.26 23.97 -22.79
C LEU A 517 -5.46 25.11 -22.15
N GLU A 518 -4.99 26.08 -22.94
CA GLU A 518 -4.34 27.27 -22.42
C GLU A 518 -5.25 28.16 -21.58
N LYS A 519 -6.50 28.34 -22.00
CA LYS A 519 -7.51 29.06 -21.22
C LYS A 519 -7.78 28.36 -19.88
N ILE A 520 -7.89 27.02 -19.90
CA ILE A 520 -8.06 26.21 -18.68
C ILE A 520 -6.86 26.41 -17.74
N ILE A 521 -5.64 26.31 -18.25
CA ILE A 521 -4.42 26.49 -17.45
C ILE A 521 -4.29 27.89 -16.87
N ASN A 522 -4.67 28.92 -17.61
CA ASN A 522 -4.67 30.30 -17.10
C ASN A 522 -5.70 30.47 -15.98
N ASN A 523 -6.87 29.83 -16.09
CA ASN A 523 -7.87 29.84 -15.01
C ASN A 523 -7.34 29.15 -13.74
N ILE A 524 -6.72 27.97 -13.87
CA ILE A 524 -6.08 27.27 -12.74
C ILE A 524 -5.07 28.18 -12.05
N LYS A 525 -4.13 28.75 -12.79
CA LYS A 525 -3.08 29.64 -12.24
C LYS A 525 -3.62 30.92 -11.61
N ASN A 526 -4.73 31.45 -12.10
CA ASN A 526 -5.37 32.64 -11.54
C ASN A 526 -6.16 32.34 -10.27
N THR A 527 -6.64 31.10 -10.12
CA THR A 527 -7.31 30.67 -8.88
C THR A 527 -6.28 30.41 -7.77
N ASP A 528 -5.11 29.85 -8.13
CA ASP A 528 -4.00 29.52 -7.20
C ASP A 528 -3.21 30.75 -6.68
N LYS A 529 -3.51 31.97 -7.14
CA LYS A 529 -2.98 33.23 -6.60
C LYS A 529 -3.89 33.73 -5.48
#